data_AF-A0A661IZM0-F1
#
_entry.id   AF-A0A661IZM0-F1
#
_cell.length_a   1.000
_cell.length_b   1.000
_cell.length_c   1.000
_cell.angle_alpha   90.00
_cell.angle_beta   90.00
_cell.angle_gamma   90.00
#
_symmetry.space_group_name_H-M   'P 1'
#
loop_
_entity.id
_entity.type
_entity.pdbx_description
1 polymer ?
#
loop_
_entity_poly.entity_id
_entity_poly.type
_entity_poly.pdbx_seq_one_letter_code
_entity_poly.pdbx_strand_id
1 'polypeptide(L)'
;MSRLAFLASCLLSAHYALLLYMILKCSHDVLLLEMIFATGILGISFLCATKYPYNHPLASSNVVVSGMTTFYVSALLNSINPVASSVFRMMLVLVYYLSGIRTVRGRYIEVEKVYLRNAFFTLLSGIMNIIYALGLIHI
;
A
#
# COMPACT_ATOMS: atom_id res chain seq x y z
N MET A 1 -9.59 19.53 4.95
CA MET A 1 -9.13 18.12 5.00
C MET A 1 -9.52 17.52 6.36
N SER A 2 -9.91 16.25 6.46
CA SER A 2 -10.26 15.64 7.76
C SER A 2 -9.00 15.33 8.58
N ARG A 3 -9.10 15.28 9.92
CA ARG A 3 -7.99 14.89 10.81
C ARG A 3 -7.37 13.53 10.41
N LEU A 4 -8.22 12.58 10.00
CA LEU A 4 -7.80 11.27 9.46
C LEU A 4 -6.99 11.39 8.17
N ALA A 5 -7.42 12.23 7.22
CA ALA A 5 -6.70 12.44 5.96
C ALA A 5 -5.34 13.13 6.19
N PHE A 6 -5.26 14.04 7.17
CA PHE A 6 -3.99 14.65 7.58
C PHE A 6 -3.04 13.62 8.19
N LEU A 7 -3.51 12.83 9.17
CA LEU A 7 -2.70 11.75 9.76
C LEU A 7 -2.21 10.75 8.71
N ALA A 8 -3.10 10.36 7.78
CA ALA A 8 -2.74 9.50 6.67
C ALA A 8 -1.64 10.12 5.79
N SER A 9 -1.72 11.43 5.49
CA SER A 9 -0.67 12.11 4.73
C SER A 9 0.67 12.15 5.44
N CYS A 10 0.69 12.31 6.77
CA CYS A 10 1.92 12.24 7.57
C CYS A 10 2.53 10.83 7.52
N LEU A 11 1.70 9.79 7.65
CA LEU A 11 2.16 8.39 7.56
C LEU A 11 2.71 8.06 6.17
N LEU A 12 2.04 8.51 5.10
CA LEU A 12 2.52 8.32 3.73
C LEU A 12 3.81 9.12 3.48
N SER A 13 3.94 10.33 4.03
CA SER A 13 5.19 11.09 3.96
C SER A 13 6.34 10.35 4.67
N ALA A 14 6.08 9.76 5.84
CA ALA A 14 7.06 8.95 6.55
C ALA A 14 7.44 7.68 5.75
N HIS A 15 6.44 7.01 5.16
CA HIS A 15 6.66 5.86 4.28
C HIS A 15 7.60 6.19 3.12
N TYR A 16 7.38 7.31 2.42
CA TYR A 16 8.25 7.75 1.33
C TYR A 16 9.63 8.19 1.79
N ALA A 17 9.74 8.83 2.96
CA ALA A 17 11.04 9.19 3.54
C ALA A 17 11.87 7.94 3.89
N LEU A 18 11.23 6.91 4.45
CA LEU A 18 11.89 5.65 4.76
C LEU A 18 12.29 4.86 3.50
N LEU A 19 11.44 4.85 2.46
CA LEU A 19 11.78 4.28 1.15
C LEU A 19 12.98 5.00 0.53
N LEU A 20 12.98 6.34 0.55
CA LEU A 20 14.09 7.12 0.03
C LEU A 20 15.38 6.84 0.81
N TYR A 21 15.30 6.76 2.14
CA TYR A 21 16.42 6.37 2.98
C TYR A 21 16.95 4.96 2.65
N MET A 22 16.05 3.98 2.46
CA MET A 22 16.39 2.61 2.05
C MET A 22 17.17 2.60 0.73
N ILE A 23 16.69 3.36 -0.27
CA ILE A 23 17.33 3.47 -1.59
C ILE A 23 18.70 4.16 -1.48
N LEU A 24 18.78 5.29 -0.76
CA LEU A 24 20.03 6.06 -0.64
C LEU A 24 21.10 5.32 0.16
N LYS A 25 20.70 4.55 1.18
CA LYS A 25 21.62 3.77 2.01
C LYS A 25 21.89 2.37 1.44
N CYS A 26 21.13 1.92 0.44
CA CYS A 26 21.14 0.54 -0.05
C CYS A 26 21.00 -0.51 1.07
N SER A 27 20.16 -0.24 2.07
CA SER A 27 20.05 -1.05 3.30
C SER A 27 18.74 -1.80 3.33
N HIS A 28 18.78 -3.13 3.45
CA HIS A 28 17.60 -4.01 3.50
C HIS A 28 17.38 -4.64 4.89
N ASP A 29 17.64 -3.87 5.95
CA ASP A 29 17.44 -4.33 7.32
C ASP A 29 15.94 -4.62 7.58
N VAL A 30 15.66 -5.73 8.26
CA VAL A 30 14.30 -6.22 8.54
C VAL A 30 13.46 -5.15 9.23
N LEU A 31 14.03 -4.48 10.23
CA LEU A 31 13.30 -3.49 11.01
C LEU A 31 12.92 -2.26 10.14
N LEU A 32 13.82 -1.87 9.23
CA LEU A 32 13.53 -0.81 8.27
C LEU A 32 12.39 -1.21 7.32
N LEU A 33 12.45 -2.42 6.77
CA LEU A 33 11.40 -2.95 5.89
C LEU A 33 10.05 -3.07 6.61
N GLU A 34 10.03 -3.52 7.87
CA GLU A 34 8.82 -3.57 8.70
C GLU A 34 8.25 -2.17 8.96
N MET A 35 9.09 -1.18 9.26
CA MET A 35 8.65 0.21 9.44
C MET A 35 8.07 0.81 8.16
N ILE A 36 8.70 0.56 7.01
CA ILE A 36 8.18 0.98 5.70
C ILE A 36 6.82 0.32 5.45
N PHE A 37 6.72 -0.99 5.69
CA PHE A 37 5.47 -1.72 5.50
C PHE A 37 4.36 -1.18 6.40
N ALA A 38 4.64 -1.00 7.70
CA ALA A 38 3.68 -0.51 8.68
C ALA A 38 3.17 0.90 8.37
N THR A 39 4.08 1.82 8.03
CA THR A 39 3.70 3.20 7.66
C THR A 39 2.86 3.25 6.38
N GLY A 40 3.20 2.42 5.39
CA GLY A 40 2.44 2.30 4.14
C GLY A 40 1.03 1.76 4.38
N ILE A 41 0.91 0.64 5.09
CA ILE A 41 -0.40 0.00 5.29
C ILE A 41 -1.34 0.81 6.18
N LEU A 42 -0.81 1.46 7.23
CA LEU A 42 -1.59 2.35 8.08
C LEU A 42 -1.99 3.63 7.33
N GLY A 43 -1.06 4.20 6.54
CA GLY A 43 -1.33 5.36 5.69
C GLY A 43 -2.45 5.10 4.69
N ILE A 44 -2.38 3.99 3.94
CA ILE A 44 -3.43 3.56 3.00
C ILE A 44 -4.75 3.33 3.73
N SER A 45 -4.73 2.61 4.86
CA SER A 45 -5.93 2.30 5.64
C SER A 45 -6.66 3.57 6.10
N PHE A 46 -5.92 4.54 6.65
CA PHE A 46 -6.51 5.80 7.11
C PHE A 46 -6.96 6.70 5.97
N LEU A 47 -6.23 6.73 4.85
CA LEU A 47 -6.61 7.53 3.68
C LEU A 47 -7.89 6.99 3.04
N CYS A 48 -7.97 5.66 2.89
CA CYS A 48 -9.13 4.97 2.35
C CYS A 48 -10.35 4.97 3.29
N ALA A 49 -10.16 5.16 4.60
CA ALA A 49 -11.26 5.44 5.52
C ALA A 49 -11.90 6.83 5.29
N THR A 50 -11.37 7.63 4.37
CA THR A 50 -11.93 8.93 3.97
C THR A 50 -12.42 8.90 2.52
N LYS A 51 -13.22 9.91 2.14
CA LYS A 51 -13.64 10.11 0.73
C LYS A 51 -12.53 10.64 -0.17
N TYR A 52 -11.46 11.17 0.42
CA TYR A 52 -10.45 11.96 -0.28
C TYR A 52 -9.82 11.25 -1.49
N PRO A 53 -9.35 10.00 -1.39
CA PRO A 53 -8.75 9.31 -2.54
C PRO A 53 -9.74 8.97 -3.66
N TYR A 54 -11.05 8.99 -3.40
CA TYR A 54 -12.06 8.65 -4.42
C TYR A 54 -12.54 9.87 -5.20
N ASN A 55 -12.39 11.06 -4.63
CA ASN A 55 -12.81 12.32 -5.25
C ASN A 55 -11.65 13.07 -5.92
N HIS A 56 -10.41 12.74 -5.58
CA HIS A 56 -9.22 13.39 -6.11
C HIS A 56 -8.30 12.38 -6.83
N PRO A 57 -8.10 12.50 -8.15
CA PRO A 57 -7.26 11.57 -8.92
C PRO A 57 -5.85 11.41 -8.35
N LEU A 58 -5.19 12.52 -7.98
CA LEU A 58 -3.84 12.48 -7.39
C LEU A 58 -3.78 11.69 -6.08
N ALA A 59 -4.81 11.81 -5.24
CA ALA A 59 -4.88 11.07 -3.98
C ALA A 59 -5.16 9.57 -4.24
N SER A 60 -5.94 9.24 -5.28
CA SER A 60 -6.12 7.86 -5.74
C SER A 60 -4.81 7.26 -6.24
N SER A 61 -4.09 7.97 -7.10
CA SER A 61 -2.77 7.56 -7.60
C SER A 61 -1.77 7.38 -6.46
N ASN A 62 -1.76 8.28 -5.48
CA ASN A 62 -0.89 8.16 -4.31
C ASN A 62 -1.18 6.90 -3.48
N VAL A 63 -2.46 6.53 -3.33
CA VAL A 63 -2.83 5.25 -2.70
C VAL A 63 -2.24 4.09 -3.49
N VAL A 64 -2.43 4.05 -4.82
CA VAL A 64 -1.88 2.98 -5.66
C VAL A 64 -0.35 2.89 -5.54
N VAL A 65 0.36 4.01 -5.64
CA VAL A 65 1.83 4.05 -5.53
C VAL A 65 2.30 3.56 -4.15
N SER A 66 1.66 4.02 -3.07
CA SER A 66 1.98 3.53 -1.73
C SER A 66 1.69 2.03 -1.58
N GLY A 67 0.60 1.53 -2.18
CA GLY A 67 0.30 0.10 -2.17
C GLY A 67 1.37 -0.72 -2.90
N MET A 68 1.83 -0.25 -4.06
CA MET A 68 2.85 -0.93 -4.86
C MET A 68 4.21 -0.96 -4.16
N THR A 69 4.60 0.16 -3.53
CA THR A 69 5.86 0.24 -2.78
C THR A 69 5.82 -0.55 -1.48
N THR A 70 4.67 -0.57 -0.78
CA THR A 70 4.41 -1.45 0.37
C THR A 70 4.46 -2.93 -0.06
N PHE A 71 3.91 -3.27 -1.22
CA PHE A 71 3.98 -4.61 -1.78
C PHE A 71 5.43 -5.01 -2.09
N TYR A 72 6.20 -4.14 -2.73
CA TYR A 72 7.61 -4.37 -3.02
C TYR A 72 8.42 -4.68 -1.74
N VAL A 73 8.18 -3.92 -0.68
CA VAL A 73 8.82 -4.14 0.63
C VAL A 73 8.45 -5.51 1.22
N SER A 74 7.19 -5.94 1.08
CA SER A 74 6.79 -7.30 1.48
C SER A 74 7.48 -8.40 0.65
N ALA A 75 7.79 -8.11 -0.62
CA ALA A 75 8.53 -9.03 -1.47
C ALA A 75 10.01 -9.13 -1.05
N LEU A 76 10.62 -8.02 -0.66
CA LEU A 76 11.97 -8.00 -0.08
C LEU A 76 12.03 -8.74 1.26
N LEU A 77 11.01 -8.60 2.11
CA LEU A 77 10.90 -9.37 3.35
C LEU A 77 10.79 -10.88 3.10
N ASN A 78 10.33 -11.31 1.92
CA ASN A 78 10.20 -12.73 1.59
C ASN A 78 11.55 -13.45 1.51
N SER A 79 12.61 -12.78 1.08
CA SER A 79 13.95 -13.38 1.04
C SER A 79 14.51 -13.64 2.44
N ILE A 80 13.98 -12.96 3.46
CA ILE A 80 14.43 -13.05 4.85
C ILE A 80 13.48 -13.95 5.68
N ASN A 81 12.16 -13.78 5.52
CA ASN A 81 11.14 -14.56 6.21
C ASN A 81 9.91 -14.82 5.29
N PRO A 82 9.84 -16.02 4.66
CA PRO A 82 8.78 -16.34 3.70
C PRO A 82 7.36 -16.35 4.28
N VAL A 83 7.23 -16.74 5.56
CA VAL A 83 5.93 -16.82 6.24
C VAL A 83 5.40 -15.41 6.54
N ALA A 84 6.26 -14.52 7.02
CA ALA A 84 5.90 -13.13 7.29
C ALA A 84 5.46 -12.39 6.01
N SER A 85 6.16 -12.59 4.89
CA SER A 85 5.81 -12.02 3.58
C SER A 85 4.39 -12.39 3.12
N SER A 86 3.98 -13.65 3.31
CA SER A 86 2.63 -14.09 2.94
C SER A 86 1.55 -13.38 3.78
N VAL A 87 1.82 -13.18 5.08
CA VAL A 87 0.93 -12.42 5.98
C VAL A 87 0.85 -10.94 5.58
N PHE A 88 1.98 -10.34 5.23
CA PHE A 88 2.05 -8.95 4.77
C PHE A 88 1.30 -8.73 3.45
N ARG A 89 1.46 -9.63 2.47
CA ARG A 89 0.70 -9.58 1.21
C ARG A 89 -0.80 -9.76 1.45
N MET A 90 -1.19 -10.67 2.34
CA MET A 90 -2.60 -10.84 2.75
C MET A 90 -3.15 -9.56 3.39
N MET A 91 -2.39 -8.92 4.29
CA MET A 91 -2.80 -7.65 4.91
C MET A 91 -3.01 -6.54 3.88
N LEU A 92 -2.14 -6.43 2.86
CA LEU A 92 -2.29 -5.47 1.77
C LEU A 92 -3.61 -5.66 1.02
N VAL A 93 -3.93 -6.90 0.65
CA VAL A 93 -5.19 -7.25 -0.02
C VAL A 93 -6.38 -6.92 0.88
N LEU A 94 -6.34 -7.32 2.15
CA LEU A 94 -7.40 -7.03 3.11
C LEU A 94 -7.63 -5.53 3.26
N VAL A 95 -6.57 -4.73 3.37
CA VAL A 95 -6.69 -3.27 3.48
C VAL A 95 -7.31 -2.68 2.23
N TYR A 96 -6.91 -3.08 1.02
CA TYR A 96 -7.51 -2.58 -0.22
C TYR A 96 -8.97 -2.97 -0.41
N TYR A 97 -9.34 -4.20 -0.04
CA TYR A 97 -10.71 -4.70 -0.15
C TYR A 97 -11.64 -4.16 0.95
N LEU A 98 -11.21 -4.18 2.23
CA LEU A 98 -11.99 -3.64 3.35
C LEU A 98 -12.17 -2.12 3.25
N SER A 99 -11.17 -1.44 2.70
CA SER A 99 -11.25 -0.02 2.33
C SER A 99 -12.34 0.27 1.30
N GLY A 100 -12.60 -0.68 0.39
CA GLY A 100 -13.70 -0.59 -0.57
C GLY A 100 -15.07 -0.92 0.03
N ILE A 101 -15.11 -1.83 0.99
CA ILE A 101 -16.33 -2.24 1.71
C ILE A 101 -16.83 -1.14 2.65
N ARG A 102 -15.94 -0.29 3.19
CA ARG A 102 -16.30 0.89 4.01
C ARG A 102 -16.80 2.10 3.22
N THR A 103 -17.34 1.88 2.02
CA THR A 103 -18.45 2.71 1.57
C THR A 103 -19.54 2.65 2.64
N VAL A 104 -20.24 3.76 2.89
CA VAL A 104 -21.43 3.80 3.77
C VAL A 104 -21.20 3.87 5.30
N ARG A 105 -20.50 4.91 5.77
CA ARG A 105 -20.99 5.69 6.93
C ARG A 105 -21.71 6.96 6.42
N GLY A 106 -22.85 6.77 5.76
CA GLY A 106 -23.75 7.85 5.32
C GLY A 106 -23.20 8.79 4.23
N ARG A 107 -22.23 8.32 3.44
CA ARG A 107 -21.40 9.17 2.60
C ARG A 107 -21.16 8.47 1.25
N TYR A 108 -22.05 8.73 0.28
CA TYR A 108 -22.00 8.14 -1.07
C TYR A 108 -20.64 8.37 -1.74
N ILE A 109 -20.05 7.27 -2.22
CA ILE A 109 -18.93 7.19 -3.16
C ILE A 109 -19.44 6.28 -4.26
N GLU A 110 -19.22 6.64 -5.52
CA GLU A 110 -19.56 5.77 -6.65
C GLU A 110 -18.78 4.46 -6.55
N VAL A 111 -19.53 3.37 -6.46
CA VAL A 111 -19.01 2.02 -6.28
C VAL A 111 -18.08 1.61 -7.43
N GLU A 112 -18.34 2.12 -8.64
CA GLU A 112 -17.51 1.91 -9.83
C GLU A 112 -16.07 2.41 -9.66
N LYS A 113 -15.87 3.60 -9.07
CA LYS A 113 -14.54 4.17 -8.82
C LYS A 113 -13.72 3.33 -7.84
N VAL A 114 -14.39 2.73 -6.86
CA VAL A 114 -13.77 1.82 -5.89
C VAL A 114 -13.33 0.53 -6.57
N TYR A 115 -14.23 -0.09 -7.36
CA TYR A 115 -13.93 -1.33 -8.07
C TYR A 115 -12.82 -1.16 -9.10
N LEU A 116 -12.84 -0.07 -9.89
CA LEU A 116 -11.80 0.19 -10.89
C LEU A 116 -10.42 0.30 -10.26
N ARG A 117 -10.28 1.07 -9.17
CA ARG A 117 -9.01 1.22 -8.46
C ARG A 117 -8.55 -0.12 -7.86
N ASN A 118 -9.46 -0.86 -7.24
CA ASN A 118 -9.12 -2.14 -6.63
C ASN A 118 -8.74 -3.18 -7.69
N ALA A 119 -9.44 -3.24 -8.82
CA ALA A 119 -9.09 -4.10 -9.96
C ALA A 119 -7.71 -3.74 -10.53
N PHE A 120 -7.43 -2.44 -10.70
CA PHE A 120 -6.13 -1.96 -11.16
C PHE A 120 -5.01 -2.35 -10.19
N PHE A 121 -5.21 -2.16 -8.89
CA PHE A 121 -4.25 -2.54 -7.86
C PHE A 121 -4.02 -4.06 -7.81
N THR A 122 -5.08 -4.86 -7.89
CA THR A 122 -4.99 -6.33 -7.94
C THR A 122 -4.25 -6.80 -9.18
N LEU A 123 -4.50 -6.20 -10.34
CA LEU A 123 -3.78 -6.49 -11.58
C LEU A 123 -2.28 -6.20 -11.42
N LEU A 124 -1.92 -5.01 -10.92
CA LEU A 124 -0.52 -4.63 -10.70
C LEU A 124 0.17 -5.54 -9.67
N SER A 125 -0.52 -5.87 -8.57
CA SER A 125 0.00 -6.81 -7.57
C SER A 125 0.19 -8.22 -8.15
N GLY A 126 -0.72 -8.65 -9.04
CA GLY A 126 -0.60 -9.90 -9.79
C GLY A 126 0.62 -9.91 -10.70
N ILE A 127 0.82 -8.84 -11.47
CA ILE A 127 2.01 -8.66 -12.33
C ILE A 127 3.29 -8.71 -11.48
N MET A 128 3.35 -7.98 -10.36
CA MET A 128 4.51 -7.99 -9.49
C MET A 128 4.78 -9.36 -8.85
N ASN A 129 3.74 -10.11 -8.48
CA ASN A 129 3.88 -11.50 -8.03
C ASN A 129 4.44 -12.40 -9.13
N ILE A 130 3.99 -12.24 -10.39
CA ILE A 130 4.52 -13.00 -11.53
C ILE A 130 5.99 -12.67 -11.76
N ILE A 131 6.35 -11.38 -11.79
CA ILE A 131 7.74 -10.94 -11.96
C ILE A 131 8.62 -11.51 -10.83
N TYR A 132 8.13 -11.49 -9.60
CA TYR A 132 8.81 -12.08 -8.45
C TYR A 132 8.96 -13.60 -8.58
N ALA A 133 7.90 -14.32 -8.95
CA ALA A 133 7.91 -15.78 -9.11
C ALA A 133 8.83 -16.24 -10.25
N LEU A 134 8.99 -15.43 -11.29
CA LEU A 134 9.90 -15.68 -12.41
C LEU A 134 11.39 -15.40 -12.06
N GLY A 135 11.70 -14.98 -10.82
CA GLY A 135 13.07 -14.70 -10.40
C GLY A 135 13.67 -13.44 -11.05
N LEU A 136 12.86 -12.58 -11.67
CA LEU A 136 13.34 -11.33 -12.28
C LEU A 136 13.67 -10.25 -11.24
N ILE A 137 13.26 -10.45 -9.98
CA ILE A 137 13.65 -9.64 -8.82
C ILE A 137 14.43 -10.56 -7.87
N HIS A 138 15.69 -10.84 -8.22
CA HIS A 138 16.68 -11.35 -7.29
C HIS A 138 17.55 -10.16 -6.84
N ILE A 139 17.39 -9.76 -5.59
CA ILE A 139 18.39 -8.99 -4.82
C ILE A 139 18.76 -9.85 -3.63
#